data_AF-A0A8H4K0H4-F1
#
_entry.id   AF-A0A8H4K0H4-F1
#
_cell.length_a   1.000
_cell.length_b   1.000
_cell.length_c   1.000
_cell.angle_alpha   90.00
_cell.angle_beta   90.00
_cell.angle_gamma   90.00
#
_symmetry.space_group_name_H-M   'P 1'
#
loop_
_entity.id
_entity.type
_entity.pdbx_description
1 polymer ?
#
loop_
_entity_poly.entity_id
_entity_poly.type
_entity_poly.pdbx_seq_one_letter_code
_entity_poly.pdbx_strand_id
1 'polypeptide(L)'
;MGSLMPKERRWFGSLDGNTTITKEEFDEIIGHSVAITDAATSVFAAELIAAYPDAKVVLNYRRDLDAWHESAVKTLVSVHENWALYILSCLGKVPFWGLHVYERFMWSGLFRALDGNIETGIARNEHCNMIRGLVPKEKLLEWTVEDGWGPLCKFLGKHVPDEPFPHVNKASGWENHEAEVTKRYLMSALSGVAVLSAVGIVTGAIAYQTMW
;
A
#
# COMPACT_ATOMS: atom_id res chain seq x y z
N MET A 1 -1.45 19.94 -22.64
CA MET A 1 -1.11 19.36 -21.34
C MET A 1 -2.30 19.61 -20.42
N GLY A 2 -3.31 18.74 -20.52
CA GLY A 2 -4.56 18.88 -19.75
C GLY A 2 -4.35 18.46 -18.31
N SER A 3 -4.98 19.17 -17.37
CA SER A 3 -4.95 18.91 -15.94
C SER A 3 -5.28 17.43 -15.63
N LEU A 4 -4.27 16.66 -15.20
CA LEU A 4 -4.34 15.25 -14.80
C LEU A 4 -4.86 15.05 -13.37
N MET A 5 -5.73 15.94 -12.88
CA MET A 5 -6.34 15.80 -11.55
C MET A 5 -7.83 15.55 -11.71
N PRO A 6 -8.39 14.54 -11.02
CA PRO A 6 -9.82 14.29 -10.99
C PRO A 6 -10.59 15.58 -10.70
N LYS A 7 -11.70 15.80 -11.42
CA LYS A 7 -12.45 17.07 -11.41
C LYS A 7 -12.97 17.48 -10.02
N GLU A 8 -13.12 16.54 -9.09
CA GLU A 8 -13.53 16.80 -7.70
C GLU A 8 -12.82 15.86 -6.71
N ARG A 9 -12.36 16.38 -5.57
CA ARG A 9 -11.78 15.56 -4.50
C ARG A 9 -12.89 14.85 -3.73
N ARG A 10 -13.06 13.54 -3.94
CA ARG A 10 -14.06 12.72 -3.24
C ARG A 10 -13.70 12.36 -1.78
N TRP A 11 -12.50 12.73 -1.32
CA TRP A 11 -12.04 12.47 0.07
C TRP A 11 -12.95 13.09 1.14
N PHE A 12 -13.69 14.15 0.80
CA PHE A 12 -14.68 14.79 1.68
C PHE A 12 -16.14 14.50 1.26
N GLY A 13 -16.35 13.43 0.49
CA GLY A 13 -17.67 12.98 0.08
C GLY A 13 -18.49 12.38 1.22
N SER A 14 -19.74 12.01 0.91
CA SER A 14 -20.62 11.30 1.84
C SER A 14 -19.98 9.99 2.29
N LEU A 15 -20.06 9.68 3.60
CA LEU A 15 -19.60 8.42 4.19
C LEU A 15 -20.65 7.30 4.06
N ASP A 16 -21.64 7.46 3.19
CA ASP A 16 -22.71 6.47 2.95
C ASP A 16 -22.25 5.22 2.19
N GLY A 17 -20.96 5.15 1.81
CA GLY A 17 -20.38 4.04 1.07
C GLY A 17 -20.81 3.97 -0.39
N ASN A 18 -21.55 4.98 -0.89
CA ASN A 18 -22.10 4.98 -2.26
C ASN A 18 -21.11 5.58 -3.28
N THR A 19 -19.82 5.58 -2.96
CA THR A 19 -18.77 6.10 -3.84
C THR A 19 -18.30 4.99 -4.77
N THR A 20 -18.61 5.10 -6.05
CA THR A 20 -18.10 4.20 -7.09
C THR A 20 -16.89 4.83 -7.77
N ILE A 21 -15.73 4.17 -7.71
CA ILE A 21 -14.54 4.57 -8.47
C ILE A 21 -14.66 3.99 -9.87
N THR A 22 -14.61 4.84 -10.91
CA THR A 22 -14.81 4.36 -12.28
C THR A 22 -13.52 3.81 -12.88
N LYS A 23 -13.68 3.07 -13.99
CA LYS A 23 -12.56 2.59 -14.78
C LYS A 23 -11.65 3.74 -15.25
N GLU A 24 -12.24 4.84 -15.69
CA GLU A 24 -11.50 6.01 -16.18
C GLU A 24 -10.65 6.65 -15.08
N GLU A 25 -11.16 6.70 -13.85
CA GLU A 25 -10.41 7.21 -12.69
C GLU A 25 -9.24 6.29 -12.32
N PHE A 26 -9.43 4.97 -12.42
CA PHE A 26 -8.31 4.04 -12.27
C PHE A 26 -7.30 4.17 -13.41
N ASP A 27 -7.75 4.29 -14.67
CA ASP A 27 -6.91 4.45 -15.86
C ASP A 27 -6.02 5.71 -15.75
N GLU A 28 -6.49 6.80 -15.12
CA GLU A 28 -5.66 7.99 -14.83
C GLU A 28 -4.46 7.69 -13.93
N ILE A 29 -4.60 6.74 -12.99
CA ILE A 29 -3.57 6.39 -12.01
C ILE A 29 -2.66 5.26 -12.52
N ILE A 30 -3.25 4.18 -13.04
CA ILE A 30 -2.51 2.99 -13.48
C ILE A 30 -1.91 3.17 -14.88
N GLY A 31 -2.42 4.12 -15.67
CA GLY A 31 -1.91 4.48 -16.98
C GLY A 31 -1.90 3.30 -17.96
N HIS A 32 -0.74 3.00 -18.51
CA HIS A 32 -0.54 1.95 -19.51
C HIS A 32 -0.25 0.57 -18.89
N SER A 33 -0.35 0.43 -17.56
CA SER A 33 -0.06 -0.81 -16.86
C SER A 33 -1.05 -1.90 -17.28
N VAL A 34 -0.53 -3.05 -17.72
CA VAL A 34 -1.35 -4.20 -18.16
C VAL A 34 -1.66 -5.19 -17.02
N ALA A 35 -1.02 -4.98 -15.87
CA ALA A 35 -1.22 -5.72 -14.63
C ALA A 35 -0.86 -4.81 -13.46
N ILE A 36 -1.46 -5.08 -12.30
CA ILE A 36 -1.28 -4.35 -11.06
C ILE A 36 -1.13 -5.35 -9.92
N THR A 37 -0.28 -5.05 -8.95
CA THR A 37 0.06 -5.93 -7.85
C THR A 37 0.36 -5.12 -6.60
N ASP A 38 0.40 -5.79 -5.45
CA ASP A 38 0.82 -5.23 -4.16
C ASP A 38 -0.20 -4.25 -3.53
N ALA A 39 0.06 -3.85 -2.29
CA ALA A 39 -0.87 -3.15 -1.40
C ALA A 39 -1.56 -1.94 -2.04
N ALA A 40 -0.82 -1.13 -2.80
CA ALA A 40 -1.31 0.13 -3.36
C ALA A 40 -2.55 -0.04 -4.26
N THR A 41 -2.63 -1.16 -4.98
CA THR A 41 -3.80 -1.48 -5.80
C THR A 41 -4.69 -2.52 -5.15
N SER A 42 -4.13 -3.51 -4.46
CA SER A 42 -4.90 -4.59 -3.86
C SER A 42 -5.81 -4.13 -2.72
N VAL A 43 -5.53 -2.99 -2.06
CA VAL A 43 -6.47 -2.39 -1.10
C VAL A 43 -7.82 -2.02 -1.74
N PHE A 44 -7.82 -1.65 -3.03
CA PHE A 44 -9.01 -1.32 -3.84
C PHE A 44 -9.51 -2.50 -4.69
N ALA A 45 -9.22 -3.74 -4.29
CA ALA A 45 -9.52 -4.89 -5.14
C ALA A 45 -11.00 -5.05 -5.47
N ALA A 46 -11.91 -4.71 -4.55
CA ALA A 46 -13.35 -4.81 -4.80
C ALA A 46 -13.80 -3.82 -5.89
N GLU A 47 -13.31 -2.60 -5.80
CA GLU A 47 -13.56 -1.52 -6.76
C GLU A 47 -12.94 -1.83 -8.12
N LEU A 48 -11.72 -2.38 -8.15
CA LEU A 48 -11.05 -2.80 -9.37
C LEU A 48 -11.76 -3.97 -10.06
N ILE A 49 -12.22 -4.97 -9.31
CA ILE A 49 -12.99 -6.10 -9.85
C ILE A 49 -14.30 -5.58 -10.48
N ALA A 50 -14.97 -4.64 -9.83
CA ALA A 50 -16.19 -4.02 -10.36
C ALA A 50 -15.91 -3.16 -11.60
N ALA A 51 -14.83 -2.37 -11.62
CA ALA A 51 -14.49 -1.47 -12.72
C ALA A 51 -13.93 -2.19 -13.96
N TYR A 52 -13.26 -3.34 -13.76
CA TYR A 52 -12.66 -4.15 -14.83
C TYR A 52 -13.24 -5.58 -14.83
N PRO A 53 -14.52 -5.76 -15.18
CA PRO A 53 -15.18 -7.06 -15.08
C PRO A 53 -14.54 -8.13 -15.98
N ASP A 54 -13.86 -7.73 -17.05
CA ASP A 54 -13.17 -8.64 -17.98
C ASP A 54 -11.73 -9.00 -17.59
N ALA A 55 -11.19 -8.35 -16.55
CA ALA A 55 -9.86 -8.67 -16.06
C ALA A 55 -9.83 -10.05 -15.41
N LYS A 56 -8.70 -10.73 -15.59
CA LYS A 56 -8.37 -11.95 -14.85
C LYS A 56 -7.72 -11.55 -13.54
N VAL A 57 -8.09 -12.24 -12.45
CA VAL A 57 -7.55 -12.01 -11.11
C VAL A 57 -6.67 -13.18 -10.72
N VAL A 58 -5.44 -12.87 -10.33
CA VAL A 58 -4.50 -13.84 -9.74
C VAL A 58 -4.44 -13.58 -8.25
N LEU A 59 -5.00 -14.50 -7.45
CA LEU A 59 -4.91 -14.46 -6.00
C LEU A 59 -3.64 -15.19 -5.57
N ASN A 60 -2.59 -14.42 -5.28
CA ASN A 60 -1.37 -15.00 -4.74
C ASN A 60 -1.55 -15.35 -3.27
N TYR A 61 -1.28 -16.60 -2.91
CA TYR A 61 -1.30 -17.06 -1.52
C TYR A 61 0.02 -17.75 -1.15
N ARG A 62 0.16 -18.13 0.12
CA ARG A 62 1.24 -18.99 0.60
C ARG A 62 0.64 -20.28 1.15
N ARG A 63 1.26 -21.41 0.81
CA ARG A 63 0.82 -22.73 1.30
C ARG A 63 1.00 -22.87 2.80
N ASP A 64 2.13 -22.38 3.31
CA ASP A 64 2.41 -22.28 4.74
C ASP A 64 1.89 -20.93 5.26
N LEU A 65 0.69 -20.96 5.84
CA LEU A 65 0.04 -19.77 6.37
C LEU A 65 0.70 -19.28 7.66
N ASP A 66 1.23 -20.19 8.48
CA ASP A 66 1.87 -19.85 9.76
C ASP A 66 3.20 -19.14 9.50
N ALA A 67 4.05 -19.70 8.62
CA ALA A 67 5.31 -19.06 8.23
C ALA A 67 5.07 -17.72 7.53
N TRP A 68 4.01 -17.60 6.72
CA TRP A 68 3.62 -16.32 6.12
C TRP A 68 3.15 -15.31 7.17
N HIS A 69 2.32 -15.74 8.13
CA HIS A 69 1.83 -14.89 9.21
C HIS A 69 2.98 -14.35 10.07
N GLU A 70 3.91 -15.21 10.48
CA GLU A 70 5.12 -14.79 11.22
C GLU A 70 5.94 -13.75 10.44
N SER A 71 6.15 -13.98 9.14
CA SER A 71 6.86 -13.04 8.28
C SER A 71 6.11 -11.71 8.13
N ALA A 72 4.78 -11.74 7.98
CA ALA A 72 3.94 -10.57 7.81
C ALA A 72 3.93 -9.73 9.11
N VAL A 73 3.73 -10.36 10.26
CA VAL A 73 3.79 -9.69 11.58
C VAL A 73 5.16 -9.02 11.78
N LYS A 74 6.25 -9.75 11.55
CA LYS A 74 7.60 -9.20 11.72
C LYS A 74 7.87 -7.98 10.86
N THR A 75 7.37 -7.98 9.62
CA THR A 75 7.68 -6.93 8.64
C THR A 75 6.74 -5.72 8.76
N LEU A 76 5.45 -5.96 9.00
CA LEU A 76 4.41 -4.92 8.91
C LEU A 76 4.03 -4.36 10.29
N VAL A 77 3.83 -5.22 11.29
CA VAL A 77 3.43 -4.77 12.65
C VAL A 77 4.56 -3.95 13.28
N SER A 78 5.81 -4.39 13.12
CA SER A 78 6.98 -3.71 13.70
C SER A 78 7.17 -2.28 13.18
N VAL A 79 6.82 -2.03 11.91
CA VAL A 79 6.86 -0.70 11.29
C VAL A 79 5.65 0.13 11.73
N HIS A 80 4.46 -0.47 11.75
CA HIS A 80 3.21 0.18 12.13
C HIS A 80 3.25 0.77 13.55
N GLU A 81 3.91 0.07 14.48
CA GLU A 81 4.05 0.43 15.90
C GLU A 81 5.34 1.21 16.24
N ASN A 82 6.16 1.54 15.23
CA ASN A 82 7.44 2.20 15.47
C ASN A 82 7.28 3.68 15.85
N TRP A 83 7.48 3.99 17.13
CA TRP A 83 7.37 5.34 17.68
C TRP A 83 8.37 6.34 17.08
N ALA A 84 9.57 5.90 16.67
CA ALA A 84 10.55 6.77 16.05
C ALA A 84 10.10 7.20 14.65
N LEU A 85 9.51 6.28 13.87
CA LEU A 85 8.88 6.61 12.59
C LEU A 85 7.69 7.55 12.78
N TYR A 86 6.92 7.38 13.85
CA TYR A 86 5.84 8.32 14.19
C TYR A 86 6.36 9.74 14.41
N ILE A 87 7.42 9.93 15.21
CA ILE A 87 8.03 11.25 15.41
C ILE A 87 8.52 11.84 14.09
N LEU A 88 9.23 11.05 13.27
CA LEU A 88 9.69 11.51 11.95
C LEU A 88 8.52 11.92 11.05
N SER A 89 7.40 11.20 11.12
CA SER A 89 6.18 11.50 10.36
C SER A 89 5.58 12.87 10.71
N CYS A 90 5.73 13.33 11.97
CA CYS A 90 5.30 14.67 12.38
C CYS A 90 6.22 15.78 11.84
N LEU A 91 7.45 15.43 11.45
CA LEU A 91 8.49 16.38 11.05
C LEU A 91 8.75 16.42 9.55
N GLY A 92 8.25 15.46 8.77
CA GLY A 92 8.56 15.36 7.34
C GLY A 92 7.41 14.78 6.52
N LYS A 93 7.23 15.30 5.30
CA LYS A 93 6.18 14.82 4.38
C LYS A 93 6.44 13.38 3.92
N VAL A 94 7.68 13.02 3.64
CA VAL A 94 8.02 11.67 3.16
C VAL A 94 7.71 10.60 4.22
N PRO A 95 8.21 10.69 5.47
CA PRO A 95 7.82 9.75 6.53
C PRO A 95 6.33 9.82 6.89
N PHE A 96 5.68 10.99 6.72
CA PHE A 96 4.22 11.10 6.87
C PHE A 96 3.46 10.18 5.90
N TRP A 97 3.72 10.30 4.60
CA TRP A 97 3.03 9.48 3.60
C TRP A 97 3.39 7.99 3.73
N GLY A 98 4.66 7.68 4.03
CA GLY A 98 5.09 6.32 4.30
C GLY A 98 4.33 5.68 5.47
N LEU A 99 4.32 6.33 6.63
CA LEU A 99 3.67 5.76 7.81
C LEU A 99 2.14 5.80 7.74
N HIS A 100 1.54 6.97 7.45
CA HIS A 100 0.09 7.12 7.61
C HIS A 100 -0.71 6.59 6.43
N VAL A 101 -0.15 6.65 5.21
CA VAL A 101 -0.86 6.19 4.01
C VAL A 101 -0.45 4.78 3.62
N TYR A 102 0.83 4.51 3.46
CA TYR A 102 1.26 3.18 3.05
C TYR A 102 1.09 2.16 4.19
N GLU A 103 1.67 2.44 5.36
CA GLU A 103 1.65 1.48 6.47
C GLU A 103 0.29 1.38 7.18
N ARG A 104 -0.27 2.52 7.62
CA ARG A 104 -1.48 2.51 8.46
C ARG A 104 -2.78 2.43 7.69
N PHE A 105 -2.83 2.92 6.45
CA PHE A 105 -4.06 2.92 5.64
C PHE A 105 -4.07 1.76 4.63
N MET A 106 -3.07 1.65 3.74
CA MET A 106 -3.09 0.65 2.67
C MET A 106 -3.00 -0.78 3.20
N TRP A 107 -2.01 -1.10 4.06
CA TRP A 107 -1.89 -2.46 4.59
C TRP A 107 -3.07 -2.84 5.48
N SER A 108 -3.51 -1.96 6.39
CA SER A 108 -4.70 -2.21 7.21
C SER A 108 -5.96 -2.44 6.36
N GLY A 109 -6.16 -1.64 5.31
CA GLY A 109 -7.27 -1.81 4.37
C GLY A 109 -7.16 -3.11 3.55
N LEU A 110 -5.95 -3.48 3.12
CA LEU A 110 -5.70 -4.73 2.40
C LEU A 110 -6.12 -5.92 3.27
N PHE A 111 -5.61 -5.99 4.50
CA PHE A 111 -5.89 -7.08 5.44
C PHE A 111 -7.24 -6.98 6.14
N ARG A 112 -8.07 -5.98 5.81
CA ARG A 112 -9.40 -5.77 6.40
C ARG A 112 -9.33 -5.65 7.94
N ALA A 113 -8.26 -5.02 8.42
CA ALA A 113 -8.01 -4.70 9.82
C ALA A 113 -8.82 -3.47 10.29
N LEU A 114 -10.14 -3.54 10.15
CA LEU A 114 -11.06 -2.42 10.43
C LEU A 114 -11.16 -2.06 11.92
N ASP A 115 -10.70 -2.96 12.79
CA ASP A 115 -10.54 -2.76 14.24
C ASP A 115 -9.23 -2.03 14.59
N GLY A 116 -8.40 -1.71 13.60
CA GLY A 116 -7.09 -1.08 13.79
C GLY A 116 -5.99 -2.06 14.22
N ASN A 117 -6.29 -3.36 14.27
CA ASN A 117 -5.31 -4.39 14.59
C ASN A 117 -4.95 -5.17 13.32
N ILE A 118 -3.77 -4.87 12.76
CA ILE A 118 -3.33 -5.48 11.51
C ILE A 118 -3.03 -6.97 11.66
N GLU A 119 -2.55 -7.42 12.82
CA GLU A 119 -2.27 -8.82 13.11
C GLU A 119 -3.56 -9.66 13.05
N THR A 120 -4.64 -9.19 13.68
CA THR A 120 -5.95 -9.89 13.60
C THR A 120 -6.53 -9.86 12.19
N GLY A 121 -6.30 -8.79 11.42
CA GLY A 121 -6.69 -8.72 10.00
C GLY A 121 -5.97 -9.77 9.15
N ILE A 122 -4.64 -9.87 9.30
CA ILE A 122 -3.79 -10.85 8.60
C ILE A 122 -4.29 -12.27 8.90
N ALA A 123 -4.53 -12.60 10.18
CA ALA A 123 -4.97 -13.92 10.60
C ALA A 123 -6.35 -14.32 10.04
N ARG A 124 -7.30 -13.38 9.94
CA ARG A 124 -8.67 -13.66 9.43
C ARG A 124 -8.70 -13.97 7.94
N ASN A 125 -7.71 -13.50 7.18
CA ASN A 125 -7.60 -13.71 5.74
C ASN A 125 -8.88 -13.30 4.96
N GLU A 126 -9.59 -12.28 5.46
CA GLU A 126 -10.86 -11.81 4.88
C GLU A 126 -10.70 -11.29 3.46
N HIS A 127 -9.53 -10.73 3.14
CA HIS A 127 -9.21 -10.29 1.79
C HIS A 127 -9.33 -11.42 0.78
N CYS A 128 -8.68 -12.57 1.02
CA CYS A 128 -8.75 -13.71 0.11
C CYS A 128 -10.19 -14.23 -0.04
N ASN A 129 -10.95 -14.28 1.06
CA ASN A 129 -12.35 -14.73 1.04
C ASN A 129 -13.24 -13.77 0.24
N MET A 130 -13.02 -12.47 0.37
CA MET A 130 -13.71 -11.45 -0.43
C MET A 130 -13.41 -11.65 -1.92
N ILE A 131 -12.15 -11.84 -2.32
CA ILE A 131 -11.79 -12.09 -3.72
C ILE A 131 -12.47 -13.34 -4.27
N ARG A 132 -12.45 -14.45 -3.51
CA ARG A 132 -13.14 -15.70 -3.91
C ARG A 132 -14.65 -15.52 -4.07
N GLY A 133 -15.26 -14.62 -3.32
CA GLY A 133 -16.69 -14.31 -3.42
C GLY A 133 -17.04 -13.36 -4.57
N LEU A 134 -16.15 -12.43 -4.92
CA LEU A 134 -16.39 -11.42 -5.94
C LEU A 134 -16.06 -11.89 -7.37
N VAL A 135 -15.06 -12.76 -7.53
CA VAL A 135 -14.54 -13.13 -8.85
C VAL A 135 -15.13 -14.47 -9.32
N PRO A 136 -15.72 -14.54 -10.52
CA PRO A 136 -16.13 -15.82 -11.12
C PRO A 136 -14.95 -16.79 -11.24
N LYS A 137 -15.18 -18.09 -11.01
CA LYS A 137 -14.11 -19.10 -10.96
C LYS A 137 -13.26 -19.15 -12.23
N GLU A 138 -13.86 -18.90 -13.39
CA GLU A 138 -13.19 -18.85 -14.68
C GLU A 138 -12.24 -17.65 -14.87
N LYS A 139 -12.40 -16.60 -14.05
CA LYS A 139 -11.57 -15.39 -14.02
C LYS A 139 -10.67 -15.33 -12.78
N LEU A 140 -10.67 -16.36 -11.94
CA LEU A 140 -9.84 -16.44 -10.73
C LEU A 140 -8.82 -17.56 -10.84
N LEU A 141 -7.55 -17.22 -10.63
CA LEU A 141 -6.47 -18.17 -10.41
C LEU A 141 -5.95 -18.02 -8.97
N GLU A 142 -6.13 -19.04 -8.15
CA GLU A 142 -5.37 -19.18 -6.90
C GLU A 142 -4.02 -19.80 -7.22
N TRP A 143 -2.93 -19.10 -6.88
CA TRP A 143 -1.58 -19.45 -7.31
C TRP A 143 -0.54 -19.09 -6.26
N THR A 144 0.48 -19.92 -6.08
CA THR A 144 1.63 -19.64 -5.22
C THR A 144 2.93 -19.57 -6.02
N VAL A 145 3.96 -18.90 -5.50
CA VAL A 145 5.23 -18.70 -6.20
C VAL A 145 5.93 -20.01 -6.58
N GLU A 146 5.71 -21.08 -5.81
CA GLU A 146 6.23 -22.41 -6.07
C GLU A 146 5.58 -23.10 -7.29
N ASP A 147 4.43 -22.60 -7.76
CA ASP A 147 3.76 -23.11 -8.97
C ASP A 147 4.45 -22.63 -10.26
N GLY A 148 5.20 -21.52 -10.19
CA GLY A 148 5.96 -20.96 -11.29
C GLY A 148 5.12 -20.57 -12.52
N TRP A 149 5.73 -20.62 -13.70
CA TRP A 149 5.12 -20.14 -14.95
C TRP A 149 3.92 -20.94 -15.44
N GLY A 150 3.90 -22.26 -15.24
CA GLY A 150 2.98 -23.17 -15.95
C GLY A 150 1.51 -22.81 -15.74
N PRO A 151 0.99 -22.84 -14.50
CA PRO A 151 -0.41 -22.51 -14.23
C PRO A 151 -0.76 -21.05 -14.58
N LEU A 152 0.15 -20.12 -14.32
CA LEU A 152 -0.04 -18.70 -14.61
C LEU A 152 -0.18 -18.43 -16.12
N CYS A 153 0.76 -18.93 -16.94
CA CYS A 153 0.71 -18.77 -18.38
C CYS A 153 -0.51 -19.47 -19.00
N LYS A 154 -0.86 -20.67 -18.53
CA LYS A 154 -2.08 -21.37 -18.95
C LYS A 154 -3.33 -20.54 -18.67
N PHE A 155 -3.45 -20.00 -17.46
CA PHE A 155 -4.58 -19.16 -17.07
C PHE A 155 -4.66 -17.89 -17.91
N LEU A 156 -3.52 -17.26 -18.21
CA LEU A 156 -3.45 -16.05 -19.03
C LEU A 156 -3.59 -16.33 -20.54
N GLY A 157 -3.52 -17.58 -20.98
CA GLY A 157 -3.52 -17.96 -22.40
C GLY A 157 -2.24 -17.53 -23.13
N LYS A 158 -1.09 -17.64 -22.45
CA LYS A 158 0.23 -17.22 -22.94
C LYS A 158 1.19 -18.41 -22.99
N HIS A 159 2.26 -18.28 -23.78
CA HIS A 159 3.36 -19.24 -23.82
C HIS A 159 4.16 -19.20 -22.51
N VAL A 160 4.72 -20.34 -22.09
CA VAL A 160 5.63 -20.41 -20.94
C VAL A 160 7.01 -19.93 -21.37
N PRO A 161 7.60 -18.91 -20.73
CA PRO A 161 8.96 -18.45 -21.07
C PRO A 161 10.03 -19.54 -20.89
N ASP A 162 11.11 -19.48 -21.68
CA ASP A 162 12.26 -20.39 -21.56
C ASP A 162 13.24 -19.99 -20.42
N GLU A 163 12.84 -19.04 -19.57
CA GLU A 163 13.61 -18.55 -18.43
C GLU A 163 13.02 -19.06 -17.10
N PRO A 164 13.86 -19.25 -16.05
CA PRO A 164 13.36 -19.65 -14.74
C PRO A 164 12.39 -18.61 -14.18
N PHE A 165 11.40 -19.07 -13.40
CA PHE A 165 10.48 -18.16 -12.74
C PHE A 165 11.24 -17.20 -11.81
N PRO A 166 10.99 -15.87 -11.87
CA PRO A 166 11.74 -14.90 -11.09
C PRO A 166 11.62 -15.15 -9.59
N HIS A 167 12.76 -15.20 -8.89
CA HIS A 167 12.82 -15.29 -7.44
C HIS A 167 13.54 -14.07 -6.86
N VAL A 168 12.88 -12.91 -6.97
CA VAL A 168 13.36 -11.60 -6.50
C VAL A 168 12.73 -11.25 -5.15
N ASN A 169 13.27 -10.23 -4.47
CA ASN A 169 12.74 -9.71 -3.20
C ASN A 169 12.92 -10.63 -1.96
N LYS A 170 14.08 -11.29 -1.82
CA LYS A 170 14.44 -11.99 -0.58
C LYS A 170 14.73 -11.00 0.54
N ALA A 171 14.35 -11.34 1.78
CA ALA A 171 14.61 -10.52 2.97
C ALA A 171 16.09 -10.07 3.10
N SER A 172 17.05 -10.89 2.70
CA SER A 172 18.49 -10.59 2.76
C SER A 172 18.96 -9.48 1.79
N GLY A 173 18.11 -9.00 0.88
CA GLY A 173 18.45 -7.93 -0.07
C GLY A 173 18.07 -6.52 0.40
N TRP A 174 17.49 -6.38 1.60
CA TRP A 174 16.85 -5.14 2.05
C TRP A 174 17.75 -4.16 2.80
N GLU A 175 18.91 -4.59 3.31
CA GLU A 175 19.77 -3.76 4.20
C GLU A 175 20.18 -2.43 3.54
N ASN A 176 20.60 -2.46 2.27
CA ASN A 176 20.96 -1.24 1.53
C ASN A 176 19.75 -0.35 1.23
N HIS A 177 18.56 -0.93 1.11
CA HIS A 177 17.32 -0.19 0.85
C HIS A 177 16.82 0.51 2.12
N GLU A 178 16.87 -0.16 3.26
CA GLU A 178 16.49 0.39 4.57
C GLU A 178 17.30 1.63 4.94
N ALA A 179 18.62 1.58 4.71
CA ALA A 179 19.52 2.70 4.95
C ALA A 179 19.16 3.93 4.09
N GLU A 180 18.86 3.72 2.80
CA GLU A 180 18.48 4.79 1.88
C GLU A 180 17.09 5.37 2.21
N VAL A 181 16.12 4.53 2.59
CA VAL A 181 14.80 4.98 3.05
C VAL A 181 14.93 5.81 4.33
N THR A 182 15.71 5.32 5.29
CA THR A 182 15.96 6.03 6.56
C THR A 182 16.62 7.39 6.32
N LYS A 183 17.63 7.43 5.45
CA LYS A 183 18.29 8.69 5.06
C LYS A 183 17.28 9.67 4.45
N ARG A 184 16.40 9.22 3.55
CA ARG A 184 15.35 10.07 2.96
C ARG A 184 14.37 10.59 4.01
N TYR A 185 13.99 9.75 4.97
CA TYR A 185 13.09 10.15 6.05
C TYR A 185 13.73 11.23 6.93
N LEU A 186 14.99 11.04 7.33
CA LEU A 186 15.75 12.02 8.10
C LEU A 186 15.91 13.34 7.34
N MET A 187 16.30 13.29 6.07
CA MET A 187 16.44 14.49 5.24
C MET A 187 15.11 15.24 5.09
N SER A 188 13.99 14.54 4.95
CA SER A 188 12.67 15.17 4.92
C SER A 188 12.31 15.80 6.27
N ALA A 189 12.65 15.15 7.39
CA ALA A 189 12.36 15.65 8.73
C ALA A 189 13.17 16.90 9.09
N LEU A 190 14.41 17.03 8.62
CA LEU A 190 15.24 18.23 8.81
C LEU A 190 14.55 19.50 8.29
N SER A 191 13.80 19.39 7.19
CA SER A 191 13.05 20.52 6.64
C SER A 191 11.93 20.98 7.58
N GLY A 192 11.20 20.06 8.22
CA GLY A 192 10.16 20.44 9.19
C GLY A 192 10.74 20.97 10.49
N VAL A 193 11.86 20.43 10.96
CA VAL A 193 12.58 20.99 12.13
C VAL A 193 12.97 22.46 11.86
N ALA A 194 13.55 22.75 10.69
CA ALA A 194 13.93 24.12 10.33
C ALA A 194 12.72 25.08 10.33
N VAL A 195 11.57 24.63 9.82
CA VAL A 195 10.32 25.42 9.83
C VAL A 195 9.84 25.66 11.27
N LEU A 196 9.79 24.62 12.10
CA LEU A 196 9.35 24.74 13.50
C LEU A 196 10.28 25.65 14.32
N SER A 197 11.60 25.54 14.11
CA SER A 197 12.57 26.44 14.73
C SER A 197 12.35 27.88 14.30
N ALA A 198 12.14 28.15 13.01
CA ALA A 198 11.87 29.50 12.51
C ALA A 198 10.57 30.08 13.11
N VAL A 199 9.49 29.28 13.15
CA VAL A 199 8.23 29.69 13.78
C VAL A 199 8.42 30.00 15.26
N GLY A 200 9.12 29.11 15.99
CA GLY A 200 9.39 29.30 17.42
C GLY A 200 10.23 30.56 17.72
N ILE A 201 11.22 30.86 16.88
CA ILE A 201 12.02 32.09 16.99
C ILE A 201 11.14 33.32 16.78
N VAL A 202 10.30 33.31 15.73
CA VAL A 202 9.41 34.44 15.41
C VAL A 202 8.36 34.66 16.51
N THR A 203 7.69 33.60 16.95
CA THR A 203 6.67 33.72 18.01
C THR A 203 7.29 34.13 19.35
N GLY A 204 8.47 33.61 19.68
CA GLY A 204 9.23 34.03 20.85
C GLY A 204 9.63 35.50 20.80
N ALA A 205 10.09 35.99 19.64
CA ALA A 205 10.44 37.39 19.45
C ALA A 205 9.22 38.32 19.59
N ILE A 206 8.07 37.94 19.00
CA ILE A 206 6.81 38.69 19.14
C ILE A 206 6.36 38.72 20.60
N ALA A 207 6.33 37.58 21.27
CA ALA A 207 5.92 37.48 22.66
C ALA A 207 6.82 38.37 23.55
N TYR A 208 8.14 38.33 23.34
CA TYR A 208 9.09 39.18 24.05
C TYR A 208 8.79 40.68 23.87
N GLN A 209 8.55 41.14 22.63
CA GLN A 209 8.20 42.53 22.33
C GLN A 209 6.83 42.98 22.87
N THR A 210 5.90 42.04 23.09
CA THR A 210 4.58 42.35 23.65
C THR A 210 4.53 42.33 25.18
N MET A 211 5.48 41.64 25.83
CA MET A 211 5.52 41.47 27.27
C MET A 211 6.47 42.43 27.99
N TRP A 212 7.37 43.08 27.25
CA TRP A 212 8.38 44.03 27.73
C TRP A 212 8.45 45.24 26.80
#